data_AF-A0A142I417-F1
#
_entry.id   AF-A0A142I417-F1
#
_cell.length_a   1.000
_cell.length_b   1.000
_cell.length_c   1.000
_cell.angle_alpha   90.00
_cell.angle_beta   90.00
_cell.angle_gamma   90.00
#
_symmetry.space_group_name_H-M   'P 1'
#
loop_
_entity.id
_entity.type
_entity.pdbx_description
1 polymer ?
#
loop_
_entity_poly.entity_id
_entity_poly.type
_entity_poly.pdbx_seq_one_letter_code
_entity_poly.pdbx_strand_id
1 'polypeptide(L)'
;MGTLFYDLPVTDGKSGSWTLDTFTISQEKAHMLSLRADVTGNQNEYIPPGKYRRLSNNGEVVMSNTPMEINTCMEFIERATGRVLINGLGLGMVLHVILQKKEVTHVTVIEKEQDVINLVAPAFIDDKRVDIICADAMTYQPPAGVTYDVCWHDIWTYFSAENLQEMENLERKYLFLCKWQASWGMQECLNAFINSRNQSDA
;
A
#
# COMPACT_ATOMS: atom_id res chain seq x y z
N MET A 1 -4.81 -12.86 -12.57
CA MET A 1 -4.41 -11.71 -11.73
C MET A 1 -5.31 -11.58 -10.49
N GLY A 2 -6.64 -11.75 -10.62
CA GLY A 2 -7.57 -11.62 -9.49
C GLY A 2 -7.24 -12.44 -8.23
N THR A 3 -6.77 -13.69 -8.34
CA THR A 3 -6.45 -14.53 -7.16
C THR A 3 -5.19 -14.10 -6.41
N LEU A 4 -4.22 -13.45 -7.09
CA LEU A 4 -2.93 -13.06 -6.51
C LEU A 4 -3.09 -12.08 -5.34
N PHE A 5 -4.13 -11.26 -5.36
CA PHE A 5 -4.40 -10.30 -4.29
C PHE A 5 -4.96 -10.95 -3.02
N TYR A 6 -5.61 -12.13 -3.15
CA TYR A 6 -6.22 -12.83 -2.03
C TYR A 6 -5.29 -13.90 -1.44
N ASP A 7 -4.49 -14.55 -2.29
CA ASP A 7 -3.54 -15.60 -1.91
C ASP A 7 -2.15 -15.04 -1.59
N LEU A 8 -2.09 -14.06 -0.68
CA LEU A 8 -0.82 -13.46 -0.29
C LEU A 8 0.10 -14.51 0.39
N PRO A 9 1.41 -14.52 0.06
CA PRO A 9 2.37 -15.53 0.53
C PRO A 9 2.80 -15.35 2.00
N VAL A 10 2.20 -14.40 2.71
CA VAL A 10 2.49 -14.09 4.11
C VAL A 10 1.76 -15.05 5.06
N THR A 11 2.34 -15.27 6.24
CA THR A 11 1.77 -16.13 7.29
C THR A 11 1.31 -15.32 8.48
N ASP A 12 0.30 -15.81 9.20
CA ASP A 12 -0.16 -15.18 10.43
C ASP A 12 0.99 -15.14 11.46
N GLY A 13 1.12 -14.03 12.18
CA GLY A 13 2.22 -13.82 13.09
C GLY A 13 2.12 -12.52 13.88
N LYS A 14 3.01 -12.38 14.85
CA LYS A 14 3.15 -11.18 15.67
C LYS A 14 4.62 -10.82 15.84
N SER A 15 4.95 -9.54 15.71
CA SER A 15 6.27 -8.96 16.00
C SER A 15 6.05 -7.62 16.69
N GLY A 16 6.59 -7.44 17.90
CA GLY A 16 6.32 -6.25 18.71
C GLY A 16 4.82 -5.98 18.91
N SER A 17 4.39 -4.76 18.58
CA SER A 17 2.98 -4.34 18.60
C SER A 17 2.20 -4.72 17.34
N TRP A 18 2.88 -5.22 16.30
CA TRP A 18 2.32 -5.54 15.00
C TRP A 18 1.79 -6.98 14.96
N THR A 19 0.60 -7.13 14.39
CA THR A 19 -0.06 -8.42 14.14
C THR A 19 -0.46 -8.51 12.68
N LEU A 20 -0.04 -9.58 12.01
CA LEU A 20 -0.52 -9.98 10.71
C LEU A 20 -1.41 -11.22 10.92
N ASP A 21 -2.68 -11.14 10.55
CA ASP A 21 -3.60 -12.25 10.73
C ASP A 21 -4.64 -12.36 9.62
N THR A 22 -5.25 -13.53 9.54
CA THR A 22 -6.31 -13.83 8.58
C THR A 22 -7.67 -13.57 9.19
N PHE A 23 -8.50 -12.78 8.52
CA PHE A 23 -9.90 -12.58 8.89
C PHE A 23 -10.84 -13.02 7.78
N THR A 24 -12.09 -13.32 8.14
CA THR A 24 -13.11 -13.77 7.20
C THR A 24 -14.27 -12.77 7.17
N ILE A 25 -14.71 -12.43 5.97
CA ILE A 25 -15.99 -11.75 5.74
C ILE A 25 -17.04 -12.83 5.48
N SER A 26 -18.03 -12.92 6.37
CA SER A 26 -19.18 -13.82 6.19
C SER A 26 -20.16 -13.27 5.16
N GLN A 27 -21.05 -14.14 4.66
CA GLN A 27 -22.16 -13.74 3.78
C GLN A 27 -23.04 -12.65 4.42
N GLU A 28 -23.36 -12.81 5.70
CA GLU A 28 -24.15 -11.84 6.47
C GLU A 28 -23.44 -10.49 6.58
N LYS A 29 -22.14 -10.49 6.92
CA LYS A 29 -21.35 -9.26 7.03
C LYS A 29 -21.23 -8.56 5.68
N ALA A 30 -20.98 -9.30 4.60
CA ALA A 30 -20.93 -8.73 3.24
C ALA A 30 -22.27 -8.10 2.85
N HIS A 31 -23.39 -8.75 3.18
CA HIS A 31 -24.72 -8.18 2.93
C HIS A 31 -24.94 -6.86 3.69
N MET A 32 -24.56 -6.80 4.97
CA MET A 32 -24.62 -5.55 5.73
C MET A 32 -23.76 -4.44 5.12
N LEU A 33 -22.55 -4.77 4.67
CA LEU A 33 -21.66 -3.82 4.00
C LEU A 33 -22.24 -3.34 2.66
N SER A 34 -22.90 -4.22 1.91
CA SER A 34 -23.60 -3.85 0.67
C SER A 34 -24.72 -2.84 0.94
N LEU A 35 -25.58 -3.08 1.94
CA LEU A 35 -26.64 -2.14 2.31
C LEU A 35 -26.08 -0.78 2.72
N ARG A 36 -24.96 -0.78 3.45
CA ARG A 36 -24.29 0.45 3.86
C ARG A 36 -23.70 1.21 2.67
N ALA A 37 -23.07 0.50 1.73
CA ALA A 37 -22.56 1.08 0.49
C ALA A 37 -23.67 1.73 -0.34
N ASP A 38 -24.86 1.12 -0.40
CA ASP A 38 -26.03 1.69 -1.09
C ASP A 38 -26.55 2.95 -0.39
N VAL A 39 -26.62 2.95 0.95
CA VAL A 39 -27.08 4.10 1.75
C VAL A 39 -26.10 5.28 1.67
N THR A 40 -24.80 5.00 1.71
CA THR A 40 -23.75 6.03 1.65
C THR A 40 -23.44 6.47 0.22
N GLY A 41 -23.82 5.67 -0.78
CA GLY A 41 -23.38 5.82 -2.16
C GLY A 41 -21.91 5.44 -2.38
N ASN A 42 -21.21 4.94 -1.36
CA ASN A 42 -19.80 4.61 -1.42
C ASN A 42 -19.58 3.11 -1.63
N GLN A 43 -19.40 2.71 -2.89
CA GLN A 43 -19.20 1.30 -3.27
C GLN A 43 -17.90 0.69 -2.71
N ASN A 44 -16.93 1.51 -2.29
CA ASN A 44 -15.70 1.03 -1.65
C ASN A 44 -15.93 0.43 -0.26
N GLU A 45 -17.10 0.66 0.37
CA GLU A 45 -17.45 0.06 1.65
C GLU A 45 -17.86 -1.41 1.53
N TYR A 46 -18.22 -1.87 0.32
CA TYR A 46 -18.57 -3.26 0.08
C TYR A 46 -17.32 -4.15 0.04
N ILE A 47 -17.33 -5.21 0.86
CA ILE A 47 -16.32 -6.26 0.84
C ILE A 47 -17.04 -7.60 0.62
N PRO A 48 -16.71 -8.35 -0.46
CA PRO A 48 -17.36 -9.62 -0.71
C PRO A 48 -16.99 -10.66 0.35
N PRO A 49 -17.79 -11.73 0.50
CA PRO A 49 -17.46 -12.84 1.37
C PRO A 49 -16.15 -13.49 0.95
N GLY A 50 -15.26 -13.75 1.91
CA GLY A 50 -13.93 -14.26 1.60
C GLY A 50 -12.98 -14.25 2.78
N LYS A 51 -11.77 -14.77 2.55
CA LYS A 51 -10.65 -14.68 3.48
C LYS A 51 -9.71 -13.56 3.03
N TYR A 52 -9.27 -12.78 4.00
CA TYR A 52 -8.47 -11.59 3.82
C TYR A 52 -7.34 -11.58 4.84
N ARG A 53 -6.28 -10.86 4.53
CA ARG A 53 -5.18 -10.55 5.45
C ARG A 53 -5.37 -9.13 5.95
N ARG A 54 -5.02 -8.92 7.22
CA ARG A 54 -4.87 -7.58 7.77
C ARG A 54 -3.54 -7.45 8.49
N LEU A 55 -3.04 -6.23 8.51
CA LEU A 55 -1.93 -5.81 9.35
C LEU A 55 -2.49 -4.81 10.37
N SER A 56 -2.23 -5.06 11.64
CA SER A 56 -2.72 -4.24 12.74
C SER A 56 -1.58 -3.85 13.67
N ASN A 57 -1.62 -2.63 14.22
CA ASN A 57 -0.67 -2.14 15.21
C ASN A 57 -1.43 -1.80 16.50
N ASN A 58 -1.06 -2.39 17.63
CA ASN A 58 -1.76 -2.23 18.92
C ASN A 58 -3.29 -2.52 18.84
N GLY A 59 -3.70 -3.40 17.93
CA GLY A 59 -5.10 -3.78 17.73
C GLY A 59 -5.88 -2.88 16.78
N GLU A 60 -5.30 -1.77 16.32
CA GLU A 60 -5.88 -0.93 15.27
C GLU A 60 -5.46 -1.45 13.90
N VAL A 61 -6.44 -1.58 12.98
CA VAL A 61 -6.18 -2.04 11.61
C VAL A 61 -5.47 -0.91 10.86
N VAL A 62 -4.26 -1.21 10.38
CA VAL A 62 -3.46 -0.27 9.58
C VAL A 62 -3.74 -0.47 8.09
N MET A 63 -3.83 -1.74 7.64
CA MET A 63 -4.18 -2.08 6.26
C MET A 63 -4.74 -3.49 6.15
N SER A 64 -5.33 -3.79 5.00
CA SER A 64 -5.79 -5.12 4.60
C SER A 64 -5.54 -5.36 3.09
N ASN A 65 -6.07 -6.45 2.56
CA ASN A 65 -6.10 -6.72 1.10
C ASN A 65 -7.54 -6.68 0.58
N THR A 66 -8.34 -5.72 1.04
CA THR A 66 -9.73 -5.57 0.61
C THR A 66 -9.83 -5.06 -0.83
N PRO A 67 -10.98 -5.23 -1.52
CA PRO A 67 -11.12 -4.77 -2.90
C PRO A 67 -10.84 -3.28 -3.11
N MET A 68 -11.19 -2.44 -2.13
CA MET A 68 -10.89 -1.01 -2.18
C MET A 68 -9.37 -0.78 -2.29
N GLU A 69 -8.58 -1.38 -1.40
CA GLU A 69 -7.11 -1.24 -1.41
C GLU A 69 -6.51 -1.80 -2.71
N ILE A 70 -7.03 -2.93 -3.19
CA ILE A 70 -6.61 -3.51 -4.47
C ILE A 70 -6.88 -2.54 -5.63
N ASN A 71 -8.11 -2.03 -5.73
CA ASN A 71 -8.56 -1.16 -6.82
C ASN A 71 -7.75 0.14 -6.86
N THR A 72 -7.45 0.72 -5.69
CA THR A 72 -6.70 1.98 -5.59
C THR A 72 -5.21 1.85 -5.98
N CYS A 73 -4.68 0.64 -6.06
CA CYS A 73 -3.28 0.39 -6.45
C CYS A 73 -3.13 -0.07 -7.91
N MET A 74 -4.22 -0.23 -8.66
CA MET A 74 -4.19 -0.82 -10.00
C MET A 74 -3.34 -0.04 -11.01
N GLU A 75 -3.38 1.30 -10.97
CA GLU A 75 -2.55 2.11 -11.88
C GLU A 75 -1.05 1.84 -11.67
N PHE A 76 -0.61 1.77 -10.41
CA PHE A 76 0.78 1.42 -10.09
C PHE A 76 1.13 0.02 -10.61
N ILE A 77 0.26 -0.97 -10.35
CA ILE A 77 0.50 -2.35 -10.76
C ILE A 77 0.61 -2.47 -12.28
N GLU A 78 -0.23 -1.77 -13.03
CA GLU A 78 -0.18 -1.74 -14.49
C GLU A 78 1.12 -1.12 -15.00
N ARG A 79 1.55 0.00 -14.41
CA ARG A 79 2.76 0.71 -14.81
C ARG A 79 4.06 0.05 -14.36
N ALA A 80 4.05 -0.72 -13.28
CA ALA A 80 5.22 -1.36 -12.69
C ALA A 80 6.02 -2.17 -13.73
N THR A 81 7.25 -1.72 -13.99
CA THR A 81 8.19 -2.28 -14.96
C THR A 81 9.61 -1.89 -14.58
N GLY A 82 10.62 -2.61 -15.07
CA GLY A 82 12.03 -2.33 -14.85
C GLY A 82 12.40 -2.32 -13.37
N ARG A 83 13.13 -1.28 -12.96
CA ARG A 83 13.55 -1.10 -11.55
C ARG A 83 12.49 -0.30 -10.80
N VAL A 84 11.88 -0.93 -9.80
CA VAL A 84 10.76 -0.36 -9.03
C VAL A 84 11.22 0.02 -7.62
N LEU A 85 10.76 1.17 -7.12
CA LEU A 85 10.84 1.53 -5.71
C LEU A 85 9.46 1.48 -5.08
N ILE A 86 9.36 0.88 -3.90
CA ILE A 86 8.16 0.92 -3.06
C ILE A 86 8.58 1.54 -1.71
N ASN A 87 7.92 2.60 -1.28
CA ASN A 87 8.01 3.10 0.09
C ASN A 87 6.76 2.63 0.83
N GLY A 88 6.96 1.85 1.90
CA GLY A 88 5.91 1.12 2.62
C GLY A 88 5.83 -0.33 2.14
N LEU A 89 6.23 -1.29 2.99
CA LEU A 89 6.11 -2.72 2.68
C LEU A 89 4.67 -3.19 2.88
N GLY A 90 4.05 -2.75 3.98
CA GLY A 90 2.69 -3.15 4.33
C GLY A 90 2.54 -4.67 4.38
N LEU A 91 1.47 -5.21 3.78
CA LEU A 91 1.25 -6.66 3.61
C LEU A 91 2.08 -7.28 2.48
N GLY A 92 2.91 -6.51 1.78
CA GLY A 92 3.62 -6.95 0.58
C GLY A 92 2.67 -7.25 -0.59
N MET A 93 1.44 -6.73 -0.58
CA MET A 93 0.41 -7.02 -1.59
C MET A 93 0.86 -6.60 -2.99
N VAL A 94 1.23 -5.33 -3.15
CA VAL A 94 1.65 -4.81 -4.47
C VAL A 94 2.99 -5.44 -4.88
N LEU A 95 3.92 -5.66 -3.94
CA LEU A 95 5.19 -6.36 -4.17
C LEU A 95 4.94 -7.77 -4.75
N HIS A 96 4.09 -8.56 -4.10
CA HIS A 96 3.76 -9.91 -4.54
C HIS A 96 3.23 -9.95 -5.98
N VAL A 97 2.35 -9.01 -6.31
CA VAL A 97 1.70 -8.93 -7.63
C VAL A 97 2.70 -8.50 -8.72
N ILE A 98 3.49 -7.44 -8.47
CA ILE A 98 4.43 -6.94 -9.49
C ILE A 98 5.58 -7.91 -9.73
N LEU A 99 5.95 -8.75 -8.76
CA LEU A 99 6.97 -9.80 -8.96
C LEU A 99 6.52 -10.87 -9.97
N GLN A 100 5.23 -10.99 -10.27
CA GLN A 100 4.74 -11.89 -11.33
C GLN A 100 4.99 -11.34 -12.74
N LYS A 101 5.35 -10.05 -12.85
CA LYS A 101 5.63 -9.37 -14.10
C LYS A 101 7.08 -9.62 -14.51
N LYS A 102 7.29 -10.14 -15.72
CA LYS A 102 8.64 -10.46 -16.23
C LYS A 102 9.45 -9.22 -16.54
N GLU A 103 8.76 -8.12 -16.83
CA GLU A 103 9.33 -6.81 -17.10
C GLU A 103 9.87 -6.13 -15.84
N VAL A 104 9.47 -6.56 -14.64
CA VAL A 104 10.05 -6.08 -13.37
C VAL A 104 11.36 -6.79 -13.11
N THR A 105 12.45 -6.03 -13.18
CA THR A 105 13.83 -6.52 -13.12
C THR A 105 14.42 -6.45 -11.71
N HIS A 106 13.97 -5.49 -10.91
CA HIS A 106 14.42 -5.31 -9.53
C HIS A 106 13.42 -4.46 -8.74
N VAL A 107 13.26 -4.73 -7.45
CA VAL A 107 12.36 -3.98 -6.54
C VAL A 107 13.12 -3.63 -5.27
N THR A 108 13.20 -2.35 -4.96
CA THR A 108 13.68 -1.84 -3.66
C THR A 108 12.47 -1.46 -2.82
N VAL A 109 12.37 -2.02 -1.62
CA VAL A 109 11.30 -1.71 -0.66
C VAL A 109 11.90 -1.02 0.56
N ILE A 110 11.38 0.15 0.89
CA ILE A 110 11.74 0.90 2.08
C ILE A 110 10.63 0.76 3.10
N GLU A 111 10.92 0.16 4.25
CA GLU A 111 9.98 0.00 5.35
C GLU A 111 10.61 0.53 6.63
N LYS A 112 9.86 1.33 7.37
CA LYS A 112 10.36 1.98 8.59
C LYS A 112 10.30 1.04 9.79
N GLU A 113 9.30 0.15 9.81
CA GLU A 113 8.98 -0.69 10.94
C GLU A 113 9.64 -2.07 10.80
N GLN A 114 10.69 -2.31 11.58
CA GLN A 114 11.39 -3.61 11.59
C GLN A 114 10.45 -4.78 11.91
N ASP A 115 9.44 -4.56 12.74
CA ASP A 115 8.44 -5.57 13.06
C ASP A 115 7.56 -5.95 11.86
N VAL A 116 7.24 -4.99 10.97
CA VAL A 116 6.53 -5.28 9.71
C VAL A 116 7.43 -6.09 8.78
N ILE A 117 8.71 -5.73 8.68
CA ILE A 117 9.70 -6.50 7.91
C ILE A 117 9.78 -7.93 8.42
N ASN A 118 9.85 -8.15 9.73
CA ASN A 118 9.93 -9.49 10.33
C ASN A 118 8.73 -10.37 9.96
N LEU A 119 7.54 -9.77 9.81
CA LEU A 119 6.31 -10.47 9.46
C LEU A 119 6.19 -10.78 7.96
N VAL A 120 6.73 -9.92 7.10
CA VAL A 120 6.39 -9.92 5.66
C VAL A 120 7.59 -10.29 4.78
N ALA A 121 8.79 -9.83 5.09
CA ALA A 121 10.00 -10.11 4.31
C ALA A 121 10.32 -11.60 4.12
N PRO A 122 10.05 -12.52 5.08
CA PRO A 122 10.30 -13.95 4.86
C PRO A 122 9.59 -14.53 3.64
N ALA A 123 8.46 -13.96 3.21
CA ALA A 123 7.73 -14.40 2.03
C ALA A 123 8.44 -14.06 0.70
N PHE A 124 9.46 -13.19 0.73
CA PHE A 124 10.17 -12.69 -0.44
C PHE A 124 11.68 -12.97 -0.41
N ILE A 125 12.18 -13.67 0.62
CA ILE A 125 13.62 -13.83 0.88
C ILE A 125 14.38 -14.54 -0.25
N ASP A 126 13.70 -15.40 -1.00
CA ASP A 126 14.31 -16.17 -2.09
C ASP A 126 14.26 -15.44 -3.45
N ASP A 127 13.52 -14.33 -3.56
CA ASP A 127 13.45 -13.56 -4.81
C ASP A 127 14.62 -12.56 -4.89
N LYS A 128 15.64 -12.93 -5.68
CA LYS A 128 16.86 -12.15 -5.89
C LYS A 128 16.64 -10.77 -6.51
N ARG A 129 15.42 -10.46 -6.96
CA ARG A 129 15.07 -9.13 -7.46
C ARG A 129 14.73 -8.16 -6.33
N VAL A 130 14.52 -8.64 -5.11
CA VAL A 130 13.95 -7.86 -4.01
C VAL A 130 15.02 -7.48 -2.99
N ASP A 131 15.13 -6.18 -2.72
CA ASP A 131 15.86 -5.64 -1.57
C ASP A 131 14.86 -4.97 -0.62
N ILE A 132 14.74 -5.46 0.62
CA ILE A 132 13.92 -4.83 1.68
C ILE A 132 14.86 -4.16 2.68
N ILE A 133 14.71 -2.85 2.85
CA ILE A 133 15.61 -2.02 3.65
C ILE A 133 14.80 -1.40 4.80
N CYS A 134 15.26 -1.63 6.04
CA CYS A 134 14.72 -0.97 7.21
C CYS A 134 15.19 0.49 7.27
N ALA A 135 14.38 1.43 6.79
CA ALA A 135 14.69 2.84 6.77
C ALA A 135 13.42 3.71 6.69
N ASP A 136 13.54 4.98 7.08
CA ASP A 136 12.48 5.95 6.88
C ASP A 136 12.50 6.47 5.43
N ALA A 137 11.40 6.28 4.70
CA ALA A 137 11.24 6.72 3.31
C ALA A 137 11.53 8.20 3.08
N MET A 138 11.26 9.07 4.07
CA MET A 138 11.50 10.51 3.98
C MET A 138 13.00 10.82 4.00
N THR A 139 13.80 10.04 4.75
CA THR A 139 15.24 10.30 4.94
C THR A 139 16.15 9.39 4.12
N TYR A 140 15.67 8.24 3.65
CA TYR A 140 16.43 7.27 2.86
C TYR A 140 17.03 7.91 1.59
N GLN A 141 18.28 7.61 1.26
CA GLN A 141 18.90 8.10 0.03
C GLN A 141 19.28 6.90 -0.83
N PRO A 142 18.74 6.80 -2.06
CA PRO A 142 19.18 5.77 -3.00
C PRO A 142 20.70 5.85 -3.23
N PRO A 143 21.38 4.71 -3.42
CA PRO A 143 22.79 4.71 -3.78
C PRO A 143 23.06 5.56 -5.03
N ALA A 144 24.24 6.17 -5.09
CA ALA A 144 24.62 7.04 -6.20
C ALA A 144 24.49 6.32 -7.55
N GLY A 145 23.84 6.98 -8.51
CA GLY A 145 23.60 6.44 -9.86
C GLY A 145 22.41 5.48 -9.98
N VAL A 146 21.71 5.16 -8.88
CA VAL A 146 20.47 4.37 -8.95
C VAL A 146 19.32 5.26 -9.36
N THR A 147 18.62 4.86 -10.42
CA THR A 147 17.34 5.43 -10.85
C THR A 147 16.29 4.32 -10.99
N TYR A 148 15.03 4.71 -10.94
CA TYR A 148 13.88 3.83 -10.99
C TYR A 148 13.05 4.10 -12.25
N ASP A 149 12.39 3.08 -12.76
CA ASP A 149 11.37 3.26 -13.78
C ASP A 149 10.05 3.70 -13.15
N VAL A 150 9.72 3.16 -11.98
CA VAL A 150 8.44 3.36 -11.28
C VAL A 150 8.69 3.49 -9.77
N CYS A 151 8.17 4.54 -9.15
CA CYS A 151 8.14 4.70 -7.69
C CYS A 151 6.70 4.65 -7.17
N TRP A 152 6.49 3.98 -6.04
CA TRP A 152 5.21 3.97 -5.33
C TRP A 152 5.42 4.40 -3.88
N HIS A 153 4.55 5.28 -3.40
CA HIS A 153 4.61 5.82 -2.04
C HIS A 153 3.35 5.49 -1.28
N ASP A 154 3.46 4.63 -0.28
CA ASP A 154 2.33 4.07 0.49
C ASP A 154 2.71 3.96 1.97
N ILE A 155 2.88 5.11 2.61
CA ILE A 155 3.38 5.21 4.00
C ILE A 155 2.39 5.90 4.95
N TRP A 156 1.19 6.26 4.48
CA TRP A 156 0.19 6.99 5.26
C TRP A 156 -0.96 6.09 5.67
N THR A 157 -1.36 6.16 6.95
CA THR A 157 -2.40 5.30 7.53
C THR A 157 -3.82 5.84 7.38
N TYR A 158 -3.97 7.09 6.96
CA TYR A 158 -5.25 7.76 6.72
C TYR A 158 -5.09 8.83 5.66
N PHE A 159 -6.19 9.27 5.05
CA PHE A 159 -6.18 10.35 4.08
C PHE A 159 -6.53 11.68 4.75
N SER A 160 -5.59 12.62 4.76
CA SER A 160 -5.82 13.97 5.28
C SER A 160 -5.12 15.01 4.41
N ALA A 161 -5.60 16.25 4.47
CA ALA A 161 -4.93 17.38 3.81
C ALA A 161 -3.51 17.63 4.35
N GLU A 162 -3.22 17.21 5.59
CA GLU A 162 -1.91 17.38 6.23
C GLU A 162 -0.84 16.49 5.56
N ASN A 163 -1.26 15.35 5.01
CA ASN A 163 -0.35 14.42 4.33
C ASN A 163 0.13 14.95 2.97
N LEU A 164 -0.60 15.90 2.34
CA LEU A 164 -0.27 16.43 1.02
C LEU A 164 1.16 16.99 0.97
N GLN A 165 1.59 17.68 2.04
CA GLN A 165 2.93 18.25 2.07
C GLN A 165 4.02 17.17 2.10
N GLU A 166 3.80 16.08 2.84
CA GLU A 166 4.72 14.94 2.88
C GLU A 166 4.74 14.19 1.55
N MET A 167 3.57 13.97 0.94
CA MET A 167 3.45 13.36 -0.39
C MET A 167 4.22 14.16 -1.44
N GLU A 168 4.02 15.48 -1.49
CA GLU A 168 4.76 16.37 -2.39
C GLU A 168 6.27 16.34 -2.15
N ASN A 169 6.69 16.29 -0.88
CA ASN A 169 8.11 16.22 -0.53
C ASN A 169 8.74 14.91 -1.00
N LEU A 170 8.03 13.81 -0.84
CA LEU A 170 8.51 12.49 -1.25
C LEU A 170 8.54 12.37 -2.78
N GLU A 171 7.52 12.86 -3.48
CA GLU A 171 7.50 12.90 -4.95
C GLU A 171 8.60 13.83 -5.50
N ARG A 172 8.82 15.00 -4.88
CA ARG A 172 9.89 15.91 -5.28
C ARG A 172 11.27 15.28 -5.14
N LYS A 173 11.48 14.46 -4.11
CA LYS A 173 12.73 13.75 -3.85
C LYS A 173 13.07 12.76 -4.96
N TYR A 174 12.08 12.08 -5.53
CA TYR A 174 12.29 11.11 -6.60
C TYR A 174 12.06 11.67 -8.02
N LEU A 175 11.65 12.93 -8.16
CA LEU A 175 11.34 13.59 -9.44
C LEU A 175 12.40 13.38 -10.55
N PHE A 176 13.68 13.43 -10.21
CA PHE A 176 14.79 13.22 -11.16
C PHE A 176 15.43 11.83 -11.07
N LEU A 177 14.90 10.99 -10.18
CA LEU A 177 15.37 9.62 -9.95
C LEU A 177 14.37 8.58 -10.47
N CYS A 178 13.19 8.98 -10.95
CA CYS A 178 12.21 8.07 -11.51
C CYS A 178 11.57 8.58 -12.80
N LYS A 179 11.06 7.66 -13.64
CA LYS A 179 10.28 8.03 -14.84
C LYS A 179 8.81 8.27 -14.53
N TRP A 180 8.28 7.57 -13.54
CA TRP A 180 6.91 7.74 -13.05
C TRP A 180 6.87 7.49 -11.55
N GLN A 181 5.98 8.20 -10.86
CA GLN A 181 5.71 8.00 -9.44
C GLN A 181 4.26 8.36 -9.11
N ALA A 182 3.77 7.83 -7.99
CA ALA A 182 2.53 8.24 -7.37
C ALA A 182 2.50 7.90 -5.87
N SER A 183 1.68 8.65 -5.14
CA SER A 183 1.37 8.42 -3.74
C SER A 183 -0.04 7.84 -3.57
N TRP A 184 -0.17 6.78 -2.78
CA TRP A 184 -1.45 6.18 -2.45
C TRP A 184 -2.32 7.19 -1.70
N GLY A 185 -3.57 7.37 -2.14
CA GLY A 185 -4.49 8.30 -1.49
C GLY A 185 -4.31 9.78 -1.84
N MET A 186 -3.44 10.13 -2.80
CA MET A 186 -3.19 11.53 -3.18
C MET A 186 -4.49 12.26 -3.57
N GLN A 187 -5.32 11.63 -4.41
CA GLN A 187 -6.56 12.25 -4.87
C GLN A 187 -7.57 12.44 -3.73
N GLU A 188 -7.63 11.49 -2.81
CA GLU A 188 -8.45 11.52 -1.61
C GLU A 188 -8.00 12.65 -0.68
N CYS A 189 -6.68 12.84 -0.49
CA CYS A 189 -6.12 13.92 0.30
C CYS A 189 -6.39 15.29 -0.35
N LEU A 190 -6.29 15.40 -1.69
CA LEU A 190 -6.63 16.60 -2.44
C LEU A 190 -8.12 16.95 -2.29
N ASN A 191 -9.00 15.95 -2.39
CA ASN A 191 -10.44 16.13 -2.20
C ASN A 191 -10.75 16.58 -0.77
N ALA A 192 -10.09 16.01 0.24
CA ALA A 192 -10.23 16.42 1.64
C ALA A 192 -9.83 17.89 1.85
N PHE A 193 -8.75 18.33 1.20
CA PHE A 193 -8.30 19.73 1.24
C PHE A 193 -9.27 20.70 0.55
N ILE A 194 -9.81 20.34 -0.61
CA ILE A 194 -10.81 21.18 -1.31
C ILE A 194 -12.07 21.32 -0.46
N ASN A 195 -12.54 20.21 0.13
CA ASN A 195 -13.74 20.20 0.95
C ASN A 195 -13.58 21.01 2.24
N SER A 196 -12.40 21.00 2.87
CA SER A 196 -12.16 21.80 4.09
C SER A 196 -12.18 23.31 3.81
N ARG A 197 -11.69 23.74 2.64
CA ARG A 197 -11.77 25.15 2.21
C ARG A 197 -13.19 25.60 1.89
N ASN A 198 -13.97 24.75 1.23
CA ASN A 198 -15.37 25.06 0.92
C ASN A 198 -16.24 25.19 2.19
N GLN A 199 -15.86 24.53 3.29
CA GLN A 199 -16.53 24.66 4.59
C GLN A 199 -16.08 25.88 5.40
N SER A 200 -14.86 26.41 5.18
CA SER A 200 -14.42 27.65 5.82
C SER A 200 -14.97 28.91 5.17
N ASP A 201 -15.44 28.80 3.93
CA ASP A 201 -15.99 29.90 3.12
C ASP A 201 -17.54 29.97 3.16
N ALA A 202 -18.19 29.08 3.92
CA ALA A 202 -19.65 28.99 4.11
C ALA A 202 -20.07 29.39 5.54
#